data_AF-M5BRE0-F1
#
_entry.id   AF-M5BRE0-F1
#
_cell.length_a   1.000
_cell.length_b   1.000
_cell.length_c   1.000
_cell.angle_alpha   90.00
_cell.angle_beta   90.00
_cell.angle_gamma   90.00
#
_symmetry.space_group_name_H-M   'P 1'
#
loop_
_entity.id
_entity.type
_entity.pdbx_description
1 polymer ?
#
loop_
_entity_poly.entity_id
_entity_poly.type
_entity_poly.pdbx_seq_one_letter_code
_entity_poly.pdbx_strand_id
1 'polypeptide(L)'
;MSDAASGTRRRGYGRGATEHGSIATASVIDDDDHPRRDMMGLWNPNGERERATNAPFESESTSLAVMGALTALAFLLRFYKINQPDQVVFDEVHFGKFAAYYILREYYFDVHPPFAKMLLAAAGWFSGFDGKFEFDNIGDSYTEHHVPYVGIRALPAVLGSLTVPIVFQIMKESGYPTIVSAFAASLILFDNGHVTQSRLILLDAQLCFFMALSLYSYIRFRKLRYA
;
A
#
# COMPACT_ATOMS: atom_id res chain seq x y z
N MET A 1 42.00 -20.90 35.81
CA MET A 1 43.28 -20.26 36.16
C MET A 1 43.15 -18.81 35.69
N SER A 2 42.92 -17.80 36.54
CA SER A 2 43.80 -17.27 37.63
C SER A 2 45.05 -16.60 37.01
N ASP A 3 45.42 -15.33 37.31
CA ASP A 3 44.82 -14.31 38.21
C ASP A 3 45.33 -12.86 37.93
N ALA A 4 44.68 -11.87 38.57
CA ALA A 4 45.17 -10.57 39.11
C ALA A 4 46.17 -9.64 38.31
N ALA A 5 45.83 -8.37 38.01
CA ALA A 5 46.18 -7.11 38.77
C ALA A 5 47.63 -6.57 38.50
N SER A 6 48.08 -5.31 38.75
CA SER A 6 47.58 -4.01 39.27
C SER A 6 48.49 -2.85 38.73
N GLY A 7 48.37 -1.52 38.95
CA GLY A 7 47.36 -0.67 39.61
C GLY A 7 47.89 0.72 40.08
N THR A 8 47.01 1.74 40.15
CA THR A 8 47.06 2.99 40.99
C THR A 8 47.98 4.23 40.73
N ARG A 9 47.32 5.43 40.82
CA ARG A 9 47.78 6.76 41.40
C ARG A 9 48.70 7.67 40.54
N ARG A 10 48.70 9.03 40.63
CA ARG A 10 48.11 10.04 41.58
C ARG A 10 48.08 11.48 40.98
N ARG A 11 47.27 12.40 41.56
CA ARG A 11 47.33 13.91 41.73
C ARG A 11 48.31 14.76 40.87
N GLY A 12 48.08 16.04 40.53
CA GLY A 12 47.00 17.01 40.85
C GLY A 12 47.52 18.36 41.42
N TYR A 13 47.10 19.49 40.82
CA TYR A 13 47.20 20.92 41.25
C TYR A 13 48.54 21.69 41.27
N GLY A 14 48.52 22.95 40.79
CA GLY A 14 49.58 23.97 40.97
C GLY A 14 49.37 25.25 40.16
N ARG A 15 49.14 26.41 40.82
CA ARG A 15 49.01 27.76 40.21
C ARG A 15 50.37 28.45 40.06
N GLY A 16 50.49 29.40 39.12
CA GLY A 16 51.54 30.43 39.11
C GLY A 16 51.28 31.46 38.01
N ALA A 17 51.35 32.76 38.33
CA ALA A 17 51.10 33.86 37.39
C ALA A 17 52.14 34.97 37.57
N THR A 18 52.51 35.65 36.47
CA THR A 18 53.32 36.88 36.49
C THR A 18 52.98 37.79 35.29
N GLU A 19 52.89 39.08 35.62
CA GLU A 19 52.83 40.34 34.84
C GLU A 19 53.86 40.46 33.69
N HIS A 20 53.92 41.47 32.81
CA HIS A 20 53.12 42.68 32.50
C HIS A 20 53.47 43.12 31.04
N GLY A 21 52.59 43.83 30.31
CA GLY A 21 52.95 44.47 29.04
C GLY A 21 51.79 45.18 28.34
N SER A 22 51.81 46.53 28.34
CA SER A 22 50.74 47.38 27.77
C SER A 22 50.95 47.67 26.27
N ILE A 23 49.86 47.91 25.52
CA ILE A 23 49.69 49.07 24.60
C ILE A 23 48.23 49.20 24.10
N ALA A 24 47.65 50.36 24.44
CA ALA A 24 46.63 51.19 23.74
C ALA A 24 45.39 50.62 23.00
N THR A 25 44.21 51.08 23.47
CA THR A 25 43.05 51.61 22.70
C THR A 25 42.30 50.73 21.68
N ALA A 26 40.97 50.77 21.53
CA ALA A 26 39.99 51.79 21.92
C ALA A 26 38.64 51.19 22.37
N SER A 27 37.79 52.03 22.96
CA SER A 27 36.48 51.69 23.56
C SER A 27 35.37 51.38 22.55
N VAL A 28 34.61 50.32 22.82
CA VAL A 28 33.15 50.28 22.60
C VAL A 28 32.53 49.78 23.89
N ILE A 29 31.41 50.38 24.30
CA ILE A 29 30.68 50.06 25.52
C ILE A 29 29.81 48.82 25.27
N ASP A 30 29.81 47.85 26.19
CA ASP A 30 28.82 46.77 26.23
C ASP A 30 27.45 47.36 26.57
N ASP A 31 26.52 47.32 25.61
CA ASP A 31 25.11 47.66 25.80
C ASP A 31 24.26 46.85 24.80
N ASP A 32 24.20 45.52 25.02
CA ASP A 32 23.34 44.62 24.23
C ASP A 32 22.91 43.37 25.05
N ASP A 33 22.40 43.59 26.27
CA ASP A 33 21.67 42.56 27.04
C ASP A 33 20.26 42.36 26.44
N HIS A 34 20.25 41.85 25.21
CA HIS A 34 19.05 41.36 24.55
C HIS A 34 18.92 39.85 24.80
N PRO A 35 17.96 39.39 25.63
CA PRO A 35 17.72 37.97 25.81
C PRO A 35 17.34 37.38 24.46
N ARG A 36 18.17 36.43 23.98
CA ARG A 36 17.91 35.69 22.74
C ARG A 36 16.58 34.98 22.87
N ARG A 37 15.52 35.58 22.33
CA ARG A 37 14.20 34.95 22.23
C ARG A 37 14.34 33.68 21.41
N ASP A 38 14.33 32.57 22.13
CA ASP A 38 14.40 31.21 21.68
C ASP A 38 13.17 30.88 20.82
N MET A 39 13.27 31.25 19.55
CA MET A 39 12.29 31.00 18.47
C MET A 39 12.07 29.49 18.20
N MET A 40 12.63 28.63 19.05
CA MET A 40 12.53 27.17 19.07
C MET A 40 11.44 26.66 20.04
N GLY A 41 10.90 27.52 20.91
CA GLY A 41 9.83 27.18 21.87
C GLY A 41 8.39 27.22 21.32
N LEU A 42 8.20 27.60 20.05
CA LEU A 42 6.87 27.77 19.44
C LEU A 42 6.32 26.53 18.74
N TRP A 43 7.15 25.51 18.47
CA TRP A 43 6.72 24.28 17.81
C TRP A 43 6.59 23.14 18.83
N ASN A 44 5.35 22.75 19.13
CA ASN A 44 5.06 21.58 19.96
C ASN A 44 4.61 20.41 19.05
N PRO A 45 5.51 19.50 18.63
CA PRO A 45 5.18 18.38 17.77
C PRO A 45 4.14 17.42 18.37
N ASN A 46 4.08 17.34 19.70
CA ASN A 46 3.13 16.49 20.39
C ASN A 46 1.74 17.13 20.36
N GLY A 47 1.64 18.45 20.52
CA GLY A 47 0.38 19.19 20.37
C GLY A 47 -0.17 19.20 18.93
N GLU A 48 0.70 19.17 17.92
CA GLU A 48 0.28 18.99 16.52
C GLU A 48 -0.21 17.56 16.25
N ARG A 49 0.47 16.54 16.79
CA ARG A 49 0.00 15.14 16.73
C ARG A 49 -1.34 14.95 17.44
N GLU A 50 -1.49 15.51 18.64
CA GLU A 50 -2.75 15.48 19.40
C GLU A 50 -3.87 16.23 18.67
N ARG A 51 -3.59 17.37 18.03
CA ARG A 51 -4.59 18.05 17.18
C ARG A 51 -4.97 17.24 15.94
N ALA A 52 -4.02 16.53 15.34
CA ALA A 52 -4.31 15.63 14.23
C ALA A 52 -5.21 14.47 14.68
N THR A 53 -4.88 13.78 15.78
CA THR A 53 -5.71 12.66 16.30
C THR A 53 -7.08 13.10 16.83
N ASN A 54 -7.21 14.35 17.31
CA ASN A 54 -8.48 14.93 17.75
C ASN A 54 -9.26 15.65 16.64
N ALA A 55 -8.83 15.59 15.38
CA ALA A 55 -9.63 16.09 14.26
C ALA A 55 -10.91 15.23 14.10
N PRO A 56 -12.08 15.82 13.78
CA PRO A 56 -13.35 15.08 13.69
C PRO A 56 -13.35 13.95 12.64
N PHE A 57 -12.36 13.92 11.73
CA PHE A 57 -12.18 12.90 10.70
C PHE A 57 -11.29 11.71 11.13
N GLU A 58 -10.57 11.79 12.25
CA GLU A 58 -9.70 10.70 12.75
C GLU A 58 -10.39 9.69 13.67
N SER A 59 -11.67 9.89 13.99
CA SER A 59 -12.49 8.88 14.68
C SER A 59 -12.44 7.54 13.92
N GLU A 60 -12.33 6.44 14.66
CA GLU A 60 -12.28 5.09 14.09
C GLU A 60 -13.54 4.79 13.26
N SER A 61 -14.72 5.14 13.78
CA SER A 61 -16.00 4.99 13.07
C SER A 61 -16.04 5.79 11.76
N THR A 62 -15.50 7.01 11.76
CA THR A 62 -15.40 7.84 10.54
C THR A 62 -14.44 7.21 9.54
N SER A 63 -13.30 6.70 10.02
CA SER A 63 -12.29 6.02 9.20
C SER A 63 -12.86 4.76 8.52
N LEU A 64 -13.60 3.95 9.27
CA LEU A 64 -14.28 2.76 8.77
C LEU A 64 -15.41 3.10 7.80
N ALA A 65 -16.20 4.14 8.07
CA ALA A 65 -17.27 4.60 7.16
C ALA A 65 -16.70 5.10 5.82
N VAL A 66 -15.61 5.87 5.85
CA VAL A 66 -14.90 6.32 4.64
C VAL A 66 -14.34 5.14 3.86
N MET A 67 -13.67 4.19 4.52
CA MET A 67 -13.18 2.96 3.87
C MET A 67 -14.31 2.14 3.25
N GLY A 68 -15.44 1.99 3.95
CA GLY A 68 -16.63 1.28 3.47
C GLY A 68 -17.23 1.94 2.23
N ALA A 69 -17.36 3.28 2.23
CA ALA A 69 -17.84 4.04 1.08
C ALA A 69 -16.92 3.92 -0.14
N LEU A 70 -15.59 4.04 0.06
CA LEU A 70 -14.59 3.84 -1.00
C LEU A 70 -14.63 2.40 -1.55
N THR A 71 -14.82 1.40 -0.68
CA THR A 71 -14.95 -0.01 -1.08
C THR A 71 -16.21 -0.22 -1.93
N ALA A 72 -17.36 0.26 -1.46
CA ALA A 72 -18.61 0.18 -2.21
C ALA A 72 -18.49 0.84 -3.60
N LEU A 73 -17.85 2.02 -3.67
CA LEU A 73 -17.59 2.70 -4.94
C LEU A 73 -16.61 1.92 -5.83
N ALA A 74 -15.60 1.24 -5.26
CA ALA A 74 -14.68 0.38 -6.01
C ALA A 74 -15.40 -0.78 -6.70
N PHE A 75 -16.30 -1.44 -5.97
CA PHE A 75 -17.18 -2.48 -6.51
C PHE A 75 -18.12 -1.91 -7.58
N LEU A 76 -18.79 -0.79 -7.32
CA LEU A 76 -19.68 -0.16 -8.30
C LEU A 76 -18.95 0.16 -9.62
N LEU A 77 -17.76 0.76 -9.58
CA LEU A 77 -17.00 1.10 -10.78
C LEU A 77 -16.50 -0.12 -11.56
N ARG A 78 -16.02 -1.16 -10.86
CA ARG A 78 -15.48 -2.37 -11.50
C ARG A 78 -16.58 -3.29 -12.03
N PHE A 79 -17.71 -3.41 -11.33
CA PHE A 79 -18.86 -4.19 -11.82
C PHE A 79 -19.73 -3.43 -12.82
N TYR A 80 -19.58 -2.11 -12.96
CA TYR A 80 -20.30 -1.35 -13.97
C TYR A 80 -20.03 -1.90 -15.38
N LYS A 81 -21.11 -2.37 -16.02
CA LYS A 81 -21.10 -3.00 -17.35
C LYS A 81 -20.01 -4.07 -17.53
N ILE A 82 -19.76 -4.91 -16.52
CA ILE A 82 -18.74 -5.98 -16.59
C ILE A 82 -19.01 -7.00 -17.73
N ASN A 83 -20.26 -7.08 -18.19
CA ASN A 83 -20.71 -7.79 -19.37
C ASN A 83 -20.38 -7.09 -20.71
N GLN A 84 -19.72 -5.92 -20.70
CA GLN A 84 -19.27 -5.24 -21.91
C GLN A 84 -17.74 -5.05 -21.86
N PRO A 85 -17.00 -5.48 -22.91
CA PRO A 85 -17.48 -6.11 -24.15
C PRO A 85 -17.82 -7.61 -23.97
N ASP A 86 -18.77 -8.16 -24.72
CA ASP A 86 -19.20 -9.57 -24.64
C ASP A 86 -18.42 -10.52 -25.57
N GLN A 87 -17.20 -10.12 -25.92
CA GLN A 87 -16.24 -10.82 -26.77
C GLN A 87 -14.88 -10.92 -26.05
N VAL A 88 -14.05 -11.88 -26.46
CA VAL A 88 -12.66 -12.02 -26.00
C VAL A 88 -11.87 -10.76 -26.35
N VAL A 89 -11.16 -10.17 -25.38
CA VAL A 89 -10.29 -9.02 -25.61
C VAL A 89 -8.88 -9.20 -25.03
N PHE A 90 -7.87 -8.72 -25.78
CA PHE A 90 -6.47 -8.71 -25.33
C PHE A 90 -6.03 -10.10 -24.80
N ASP A 91 -5.29 -10.18 -23.70
CA ASP A 91 -4.80 -11.43 -23.10
C ASP A 91 -5.89 -12.36 -22.51
N GLU A 92 -7.18 -12.04 -22.63
CA GLU A 92 -8.24 -13.02 -22.34
C GLU A 92 -8.14 -14.25 -23.26
N VAL A 93 -7.52 -14.13 -24.46
CA VAL A 93 -7.17 -15.29 -25.32
C VAL A 93 -6.25 -16.27 -24.61
N HIS A 94 -5.26 -15.77 -23.88
CA HIS A 94 -4.26 -16.58 -23.20
C HIS A 94 -4.82 -17.13 -21.88
N PHE A 95 -5.30 -16.26 -21.00
CA PHE A 95 -5.69 -16.65 -19.64
C PHE A 95 -7.04 -17.35 -19.57
N GLY A 96 -7.95 -17.09 -20.52
CA GLY A 96 -9.17 -17.88 -20.71
C GLY A 96 -8.85 -19.32 -21.11
N LYS A 97 -7.99 -19.51 -22.12
CA LYS A 97 -7.51 -20.83 -22.57
C LYS A 97 -6.80 -21.60 -21.47
N PHE A 98 -5.95 -20.94 -20.68
CA PHE A 98 -5.30 -21.57 -19.52
C PHE A 98 -6.30 -21.94 -18.40
N ALA A 99 -7.36 -21.16 -18.19
CA ALA A 99 -8.44 -21.54 -17.27
C ALA A 99 -9.22 -22.76 -17.79
N ALA A 100 -9.46 -22.87 -19.10
CA ALA A 100 -10.04 -24.05 -19.73
C ALA A 100 -9.18 -25.32 -19.51
N TYR A 101 -7.86 -25.24 -19.73
CA TYR A 101 -6.96 -26.39 -19.49
C TYR A 101 -7.01 -26.92 -18.05
N TYR A 102 -7.13 -26.05 -17.03
CA TYR A 102 -7.31 -26.51 -15.66
C TYR A 102 -8.64 -27.23 -15.41
N ILE A 103 -9.71 -26.82 -16.09
CA ILE A 103 -11.04 -27.45 -15.98
C ILE A 103 -11.03 -28.82 -16.69
N LEU A 104 -10.45 -28.89 -17.90
CA LEU A 104 -10.27 -30.13 -18.66
C LEU A 104 -9.20 -31.07 -18.07
N ARG A 105 -8.36 -30.57 -17.17
CA ARG A 105 -7.19 -31.24 -16.57
C ARG A 105 -6.09 -31.58 -17.58
N GLU A 106 -5.94 -30.73 -18.58
CA GLU A 106 -4.93 -30.85 -19.63
C GLU A 106 -3.63 -30.16 -19.21
N TYR A 107 -2.50 -30.76 -19.59
CA TYR A 107 -1.19 -30.16 -19.34
C TYR A 107 -0.89 -29.10 -20.39
N TYR A 108 -0.41 -27.94 -19.93
CA TYR A 108 0.10 -26.87 -20.77
C TYR A 108 1.35 -26.25 -20.12
N PHE A 109 2.13 -25.53 -20.92
CA PHE A 109 3.28 -24.76 -20.46
C PHE A 109 3.01 -23.26 -20.66
N ASP A 110 3.36 -22.44 -19.68
CA ASP A 110 3.31 -20.98 -19.73
C ASP A 110 4.37 -20.40 -18.77
N VAL A 111 4.81 -19.17 -19.05
CA VAL A 111 5.86 -18.48 -18.29
C VAL A 111 5.41 -18.03 -16.90
N HIS A 112 4.10 -17.87 -16.68
CA HIS A 112 3.56 -17.37 -15.41
C HIS A 112 3.34 -18.50 -14.39
N PRO A 113 3.63 -18.27 -13.10
CA PRO A 113 3.25 -19.17 -12.02
C PRO A 113 1.75 -19.53 -12.04
N PRO A 114 1.37 -20.76 -11.63
CA PRO A 114 0.03 -21.29 -11.87
C PRO A 114 -1.09 -20.61 -11.05
N PHE A 115 -0.76 -20.00 -9.91
CA PHE A 115 -1.74 -19.63 -8.88
C PHE A 115 -2.88 -18.72 -9.38
N ALA A 116 -2.57 -17.62 -10.07
CA ALA A 116 -3.59 -16.70 -10.57
C ALA A 116 -4.49 -17.34 -11.64
N LYS A 117 -3.93 -18.22 -12.49
CA LYS A 117 -4.65 -18.98 -13.52
C LYS A 117 -5.55 -20.06 -12.90
N MET A 118 -5.10 -20.71 -11.83
CA MET A 118 -5.92 -21.64 -11.04
C MET A 118 -7.09 -20.94 -10.36
N LEU A 119 -6.92 -19.69 -9.89
CA LEU A 119 -8.03 -18.89 -9.36
C LEU A 119 -9.04 -18.55 -10.46
N LEU A 120 -8.61 -18.15 -11.66
CA LEU A 120 -9.50 -17.95 -12.81
C LEU A 120 -10.27 -19.24 -13.18
N ALA A 121 -9.59 -20.39 -13.19
CA ALA A 121 -10.22 -21.69 -13.42
C ALA A 121 -11.27 -22.03 -12.35
N ALA A 122 -10.99 -21.72 -11.07
CA ALA A 122 -11.95 -21.90 -9.98
C ALA A 122 -13.18 -20.97 -10.12
N ALA A 123 -12.98 -19.72 -10.57
CA ALA A 123 -14.08 -18.81 -10.89
C ALA A 123 -14.92 -19.30 -12.08
N GLY A 124 -14.28 -19.80 -13.14
CA GLY A 124 -14.94 -20.45 -14.26
C GLY A 124 -15.76 -21.66 -13.84
N TRP A 125 -15.15 -22.59 -13.10
CA TRP A 125 -15.83 -23.78 -12.57
C TRP A 125 -17.05 -23.43 -11.70
N PHE A 126 -16.92 -22.47 -10.78
CA PHE A 126 -18.03 -21.99 -9.96
C PHE A 126 -19.14 -21.32 -10.78
N SER A 127 -18.78 -20.70 -11.91
CA SER A 127 -19.71 -20.06 -12.85
C SER A 127 -20.32 -21.04 -13.87
N GLY A 128 -19.98 -22.32 -13.82
CA GLY A 128 -20.48 -23.34 -14.74
C GLY A 128 -19.75 -23.42 -16.09
N PHE A 129 -18.53 -22.88 -16.20
CA PHE A 129 -17.71 -23.03 -17.41
C PHE A 129 -17.24 -24.48 -17.55
N ASP A 130 -17.44 -25.07 -18.73
CA ASP A 130 -17.14 -26.47 -19.02
C ASP A 130 -15.76 -26.70 -19.67
N GLY A 131 -15.03 -25.63 -19.98
CA GLY A 131 -13.71 -25.67 -20.59
C GLY A 131 -13.68 -25.90 -22.11
N LYS A 132 -14.84 -26.02 -22.79
CA LYS A 132 -14.84 -26.33 -24.24
C LYS A 132 -14.58 -25.14 -25.17
N PHE A 133 -14.63 -23.92 -24.66
CA PHE A 133 -14.34 -22.73 -25.45
C PHE A 133 -12.82 -22.46 -25.45
N GLU A 134 -12.22 -22.42 -26.64
CA GLU A 134 -10.76 -22.46 -26.81
C GLU A 134 -10.08 -21.09 -26.74
N PHE A 135 -10.84 -19.98 -26.77
CA PHE A 135 -10.36 -18.59 -26.74
C PHE A 135 -9.29 -18.26 -27.81
N ASP A 136 -9.46 -18.76 -29.04
CA ASP A 136 -8.42 -18.68 -30.08
C ASP A 136 -8.14 -17.27 -30.59
N ASN A 137 -9.17 -16.42 -30.74
CA ASN A 137 -9.02 -15.10 -31.35
C ASN A 137 -9.60 -13.98 -30.49
N ILE A 138 -8.96 -12.81 -30.56
CA ILE A 138 -9.54 -11.57 -30.07
C ILE A 138 -10.75 -11.24 -30.95
N GLY A 139 -11.92 -11.09 -30.32
CA GLY A 139 -13.19 -10.88 -31.02
C GLY A 139 -14.16 -12.06 -30.95
N ASP A 140 -13.72 -13.26 -30.54
CA ASP A 140 -14.63 -14.41 -30.41
C ASP A 140 -15.77 -14.11 -29.41
N SER A 141 -17.01 -14.42 -29.79
CA SER A 141 -18.21 -14.01 -29.05
C SER A 141 -18.50 -14.94 -27.86
N TYR A 142 -18.50 -14.41 -26.64
CA TYR A 142 -18.86 -15.20 -25.47
C TYR A 142 -20.35 -15.56 -25.42
N THR A 143 -21.21 -14.72 -26.00
CA THR A 143 -22.67 -14.90 -26.01
C THR A 143 -23.10 -15.99 -26.98
N GLU A 144 -22.50 -16.06 -28.17
CA GLU A 144 -22.73 -17.15 -29.13
C GLU A 144 -22.26 -18.50 -28.59
N HIS A 145 -21.08 -18.53 -27.96
CA HIS A 145 -20.50 -19.74 -27.39
C HIS A 145 -20.99 -20.06 -25.96
N HIS A 146 -21.97 -19.32 -25.42
CA HIS A 146 -22.61 -19.55 -24.12
C HIS A 146 -21.63 -19.61 -22.93
N VAL A 147 -20.51 -18.89 -23.01
CA VAL A 147 -19.46 -18.89 -21.98
C VAL A 147 -19.92 -18.03 -20.79
N PRO A 148 -19.78 -18.46 -19.53
CA PRO A 148 -20.16 -17.66 -18.36
C PRO A 148 -19.07 -16.62 -17.98
N TYR A 149 -18.58 -15.87 -18.97
CA TYR A 149 -17.44 -14.95 -18.87
C TYR A 149 -17.62 -13.88 -17.79
N VAL A 150 -18.86 -13.42 -17.52
CA VAL A 150 -19.16 -12.46 -16.46
C VAL A 150 -18.75 -12.99 -15.08
N GLY A 151 -18.97 -14.28 -14.81
CA GLY A 151 -18.57 -14.91 -13.55
C GLY A 151 -17.06 -15.11 -13.44
N ILE A 152 -16.37 -15.33 -14.57
CA ILE A 152 -14.91 -15.38 -14.63
C ILE A 152 -14.32 -13.99 -14.35
N ARG A 153 -14.80 -12.95 -15.04
CA ARG A 153 -14.40 -11.54 -14.85
C ARG A 153 -14.73 -10.99 -13.47
N ALA A 154 -15.75 -11.54 -12.80
CA ALA A 154 -16.11 -11.14 -11.44
C ALA A 154 -14.95 -11.36 -10.45
N LEU A 155 -14.12 -12.40 -10.60
CA LEU A 155 -12.99 -12.63 -9.70
C LEU A 155 -11.92 -11.50 -9.76
N PRO A 156 -11.35 -11.16 -10.94
CA PRO A 156 -10.52 -9.95 -11.09
C PRO A 156 -11.20 -8.68 -10.57
N ALA A 157 -12.50 -8.52 -10.81
CA ALA A 157 -13.24 -7.33 -10.36
C ALA A 157 -13.39 -7.26 -8.83
N VAL A 158 -13.64 -8.40 -8.15
CA VAL A 158 -13.62 -8.48 -6.68
C VAL A 158 -12.24 -8.11 -6.15
N LEU A 159 -11.19 -8.78 -6.62
CA LEU A 159 -9.83 -8.60 -6.08
C LEU A 159 -9.31 -7.18 -6.34
N GLY A 160 -9.53 -6.64 -7.55
CA GLY A 160 -9.21 -5.26 -7.87
C GLY A 160 -10.03 -4.23 -7.08
N SER A 161 -11.25 -4.56 -6.66
CA SER A 161 -12.04 -3.72 -5.74
C SER A 161 -11.47 -3.76 -4.32
N LEU A 162 -11.05 -4.95 -3.85
CA LEU A 162 -10.46 -5.15 -2.52
C LEU A 162 -9.05 -4.54 -2.39
N THR A 163 -8.32 -4.28 -3.47
CA THR A 163 -7.07 -3.52 -3.43
C THR A 163 -7.27 -2.11 -2.85
N VAL A 164 -8.41 -1.45 -3.11
CA VAL A 164 -8.72 -0.08 -2.64
C VAL A 164 -8.74 0.04 -1.09
N PRO A 165 -9.53 -0.75 -0.34
CA PRO A 165 -9.46 -0.73 1.13
C PRO A 165 -8.14 -1.23 1.70
N ILE A 166 -7.42 -2.14 1.02
CA ILE A 166 -6.08 -2.55 1.46
C ILE A 166 -5.09 -1.37 1.36
N VAL A 167 -5.14 -0.56 0.30
CA VAL A 167 -4.33 0.67 0.19
C VAL A 167 -4.71 1.70 1.26
N PHE A 168 -6.01 1.89 1.54
CA PHE A 168 -6.45 2.73 2.66
C PHE A 168 -5.86 2.26 4.01
N GLN A 169 -5.92 0.94 4.26
CA GLN A 169 -5.40 0.33 5.48
C GLN A 169 -3.87 0.39 5.58
N ILE A 170 -3.14 0.24 4.48
CA ILE A 170 -1.68 0.48 4.42
C ILE A 170 -1.34 1.88 4.96
N MET A 171 -2.08 2.90 4.54
CA MET A 171 -1.86 4.28 4.96
C MET A 171 -2.22 4.50 6.45
N LYS A 172 -3.36 3.97 6.92
CA LYS A 172 -3.74 4.06 8.34
C LYS A 172 -2.77 3.29 9.26
N GLU A 173 -2.33 2.08 8.89
CA GLU A 173 -1.34 1.33 9.68
C GLU A 173 0.05 1.99 9.64
N SER A 174 0.36 2.76 8.59
CA SER A 174 1.58 3.59 8.51
C SER A 174 1.50 4.89 9.33
N GLY A 175 0.37 5.18 9.98
CA GLY A 175 0.19 6.36 10.83
C GLY A 175 -0.25 7.64 10.11
N TYR A 176 -0.73 7.55 8.87
CA TYR A 176 -1.28 8.70 8.15
C TYR A 176 -2.74 9.00 8.55
N PRO A 177 -3.17 10.27 8.51
CA PRO A 177 -4.56 10.63 8.77
C PRO A 177 -5.52 10.04 7.72
N THR A 178 -6.79 9.89 8.12
CA THR A 178 -7.90 9.39 7.31
C THR A 178 -8.04 10.11 5.97
N ILE A 179 -7.84 11.43 5.93
CA ILE A 179 -7.92 12.22 4.70
C ILE A 179 -6.83 11.81 3.69
N VAL A 180 -5.59 11.62 4.16
CA VAL A 180 -4.46 11.18 3.31
C VAL A 180 -4.65 9.71 2.88
N SER A 181 -5.15 8.87 3.77
CA SER A 181 -5.47 7.47 3.47
C SER A 181 -6.59 7.35 2.43
N ALA A 182 -7.64 8.17 2.54
CA ALA A 182 -8.73 8.27 1.58
C ALA A 182 -8.25 8.80 0.22
N PHE A 183 -7.37 9.81 0.21
CA PHE A 183 -6.78 10.33 -1.01
C PHE A 183 -5.95 9.26 -1.74
N ALA A 184 -5.05 8.56 -1.05
CA ALA A 184 -4.23 7.51 -1.64
C ALA A 184 -5.07 6.35 -2.21
N ALA A 185 -6.11 5.91 -1.47
CA ALA A 185 -7.06 4.92 -1.96
C ALA A 185 -7.89 5.43 -3.15
N SER A 186 -8.23 6.72 -3.19
CA SER A 186 -8.95 7.35 -4.30
C SER A 186 -8.15 7.35 -5.60
N LEU A 187 -6.81 7.46 -5.55
CA LEU A 187 -5.96 7.35 -6.74
C LEU A 187 -6.13 5.97 -7.41
N ILE A 188 -6.13 4.88 -6.64
CA ILE A 188 -6.33 3.50 -7.14
C ILE A 188 -7.80 3.21 -7.48
N LEU A 189 -8.73 3.91 -6.85
CA LEU A 189 -10.16 3.81 -7.13
C LEU A 189 -10.51 4.36 -8.52
N PHE A 190 -9.95 5.52 -8.90
CA PHE A 190 -10.24 6.25 -10.13
C PHE A 190 -9.17 6.10 -11.23
N ASP A 191 -8.14 5.28 -11.02
CA ASP A 191 -7.20 4.91 -12.09
C ASP A 191 -7.89 4.04 -13.14
N ASN A 192 -8.13 4.62 -14.32
CA ASN A 192 -8.73 3.95 -15.46
C ASN A 192 -7.94 2.72 -15.94
N GLY A 193 -6.61 2.71 -15.79
CA GLY A 193 -5.77 1.57 -16.14
C GLY A 193 -6.05 0.39 -15.21
N HIS A 194 -5.95 0.61 -13.90
CA HIS A 194 -6.27 -0.40 -12.89
C HIS A 194 -7.74 -0.86 -12.98
N VAL A 195 -8.70 0.05 -13.21
CA VAL A 195 -10.12 -0.32 -13.40
C VAL A 195 -10.30 -1.17 -14.66
N THR A 196 -9.63 -0.85 -15.78
CA THR A 196 -9.75 -1.61 -17.03
C THR A 196 -9.14 -3.01 -16.89
N GLN A 197 -7.91 -3.13 -16.39
CA GLN A 197 -7.26 -4.44 -16.21
C GLN A 197 -8.01 -5.34 -15.22
N SER A 198 -8.54 -4.78 -14.12
CA SER A 198 -9.32 -5.56 -13.14
C SER A 198 -10.74 -5.92 -13.57
N ARG A 199 -11.18 -5.56 -14.78
CA ARG A 199 -12.49 -5.95 -15.33
C ARG A 199 -12.44 -7.13 -16.30
N LEU A 200 -11.25 -7.55 -16.70
CA LEU A 200 -11.02 -8.57 -17.73
C LEU A 200 -10.46 -9.87 -17.12
N ILE A 201 -10.50 -10.96 -17.87
CA ILE A 201 -9.92 -12.28 -17.52
C ILE A 201 -8.38 -12.20 -17.62
N LEU A 202 -7.77 -11.46 -16.69
CA LEU A 202 -6.32 -11.23 -16.59
C LEU A 202 -5.78 -11.75 -15.25
N LEU A 203 -4.45 -11.75 -15.09
CA LEU A 203 -3.76 -12.14 -13.84
C LEU A 203 -3.35 -10.94 -12.97
N ASP A 204 -3.36 -9.72 -13.53
CA ASP A 204 -2.83 -8.52 -12.89
C ASP A 204 -3.60 -8.12 -11.63
N ALA A 205 -4.92 -8.31 -11.62
CA ALA A 205 -5.75 -7.97 -10.46
C ALA A 205 -5.41 -8.83 -9.24
N GLN A 206 -5.17 -10.12 -9.47
CA GLN A 206 -4.72 -11.11 -8.48
C GLN A 206 -3.33 -10.71 -7.98
N LEU A 207 -2.39 -10.45 -8.90
CA LEU A 207 -1.02 -10.06 -8.58
C LEU A 207 -0.99 -8.77 -7.73
N CYS A 208 -1.63 -7.70 -8.19
CA CYS A 208 -1.72 -6.43 -7.47
C CYS A 208 -2.38 -6.57 -6.09
N PHE A 209 -3.47 -7.34 -5.99
CA PHE A 209 -4.12 -7.61 -4.72
C PHE A 209 -3.19 -8.32 -3.73
N PHE A 210 -2.53 -9.42 -4.14
CA PHE A 210 -1.64 -10.16 -3.25
C PHE A 210 -0.34 -9.41 -2.92
N MET A 211 0.18 -8.58 -3.82
CA MET A 211 1.29 -7.65 -3.52
C MET A 211 0.88 -6.62 -2.47
N ALA A 212 -0.27 -5.97 -2.64
CA ALA A 212 -0.79 -5.00 -1.67
C ALA A 212 -1.07 -5.67 -0.31
N LEU A 213 -1.67 -6.86 -0.30
CA LEU A 213 -1.94 -7.62 0.92
C LEU A 213 -0.65 -8.06 1.65
N SER A 214 0.41 -8.41 0.89
CA SER A 214 1.74 -8.71 1.44
C SER A 214 2.36 -7.47 2.11
N LEU A 215 2.33 -6.31 1.44
CA LEU A 215 2.81 -5.05 1.98
C LEU A 215 2.02 -4.62 3.24
N TYR A 216 0.70 -4.72 3.21
CA TYR A 216 -0.17 -4.49 4.37
C TYR A 216 0.22 -5.38 5.56
N SER A 217 0.36 -6.69 5.31
CA SER A 217 0.72 -7.67 6.33
C SER A 217 2.10 -7.38 6.93
N TYR A 218 3.07 -6.97 6.11
CA TYR A 218 4.40 -6.56 6.56
C TYR A 218 4.37 -5.29 7.43
N ILE A 219 3.64 -4.25 7.02
CA ILE A 219 3.50 -3.00 7.78
C ILE A 219 2.83 -3.27 9.13
N ARG A 220 1.74 -4.05 9.12
CA ARG A 220 1.01 -4.43 10.34
C ARG A 220 1.86 -5.28 11.28
N PHE A 221 2.62 -6.25 10.75
CA PHE A 221 3.58 -7.03 11.52
C PHE A 221 4.67 -6.14 12.15
N ARG A 222 5.25 -5.22 11.38
CA ARG A 222 6.26 -4.27 11.88
C ARG A 222 5.68 -3.40 12.99
N LYS A 223 4.47 -2.86 12.81
CA LYS A 223 3.77 -2.06 13.82
C LYS A 223 3.58 -2.86 15.11
N LEU A 224 2.97 -4.05 15.03
CA LEU A 224 2.71 -4.89 16.21
C LEU A 224 3.99 -5.41 16.90
N ARG A 225 5.11 -5.51 16.20
CA ARG A 225 6.41 -5.94 16.75
C ARG A 225 7.16 -4.84 17.49
N TYR A 226 6.92 -3.57 17.16
CA TYR A 226 7.67 -2.42 17.67
C TYR A 226 6.76 -1.31 18.25
N ALA A 227 5.54 -1.67 18.64
CA ALA A 227 4.59 -0.82 19.37
C ALA A 227 4.87 -0.82 20.89
#